data_AF-A0A4Q1CDT3-F1
#
_entry.id   AF-A0A4Q1CDT3-F1
#
_cell.length_a   1.000
_cell.length_b   1.000
_cell.length_c   1.000
_cell.angle_alpha   90.00
_cell.angle_beta   90.00
_cell.angle_gamma   90.00
#
_symmetry.space_group_name_H-M   'P 1'
#
loop_
_entity.id
_entity.type
_entity.pdbx_description
1 polymer ?
#
loop_
_entity_poly.entity_id
_entity_poly.type
_entity_poly.pdbx_seq_one_letter_code
_entity_poly.pdbx_strand_id
1 'polypeptide(L)'
;MRGSQSLFADIVFNDTLPPKERKGRNNTLQVKRNECLIDRYFFYAKLIGYNYPKVLEMLESEFFLCISTIPQIMEKPDNQLYLRRLKMEQPTKQHFEKKWPHIKWAA
;
A
#
# COMPACT_ATOMS: atom_id res chain seq x y z
N MET A 1 38.08 -22.62 38.67
CA MET A 1 36.81 -23.20 38.17
C MET A 1 35.67 -22.80 39.11
N ARG A 2 34.78 -21.90 38.68
CA ARG A 2 33.52 -21.61 39.38
C ARG A 2 32.40 -21.94 38.42
N GLY A 3 31.52 -22.84 38.88
CA GLY A 3 30.51 -23.52 38.10
C GLY A 3 29.43 -22.60 37.55
N SER A 4 28.94 -23.01 36.40
CA SER A 4 27.74 -22.59 35.69
C SER A 4 26.52 -22.42 36.57
N GLN A 5 25.89 -21.24 36.49
CA GLN A 5 24.43 -21.12 36.59
C GLN A 5 23.91 -20.22 35.47
N SER A 6 23.90 -20.79 34.26
CA SER A 6 23.23 -20.26 33.07
C SER A 6 21.71 -20.54 33.15
N LEU A 7 21.07 -20.37 34.30
CA LEU A 7 19.65 -20.70 34.49
C LEU A 7 18.70 -19.56 34.13
N PHE A 8 19.23 -18.36 33.86
CA PHE A 8 18.42 -17.16 33.61
C PHE A 8 18.66 -16.50 32.24
N ALA A 9 19.49 -17.08 31.37
CA ALA A 9 19.69 -16.54 30.02
C ALA A 9 18.42 -16.66 29.16
N ASP A 10 17.66 -17.75 29.33
CA ASP A 10 16.43 -17.99 28.56
C ASP A 10 15.24 -17.12 28.98
N ILE A 11 15.29 -16.50 30.16
CA ILE A 11 14.19 -15.64 30.66
C ILE A 11 14.33 -14.21 30.12
N VAL A 12 15.55 -13.75 29.81
CA VAL A 12 15.79 -12.36 29.39
C VAL A 12 15.54 -12.15 27.90
N PHE A 13 15.57 -13.20 27.07
CA PHE A 13 15.51 -13.08 25.61
C PHE A 13 14.28 -13.73 24.95
N ASN A 14 13.42 -14.40 25.70
CA ASN A 14 12.27 -15.13 25.12
C ASN A 14 10.90 -14.49 25.39
N ASP A 15 10.88 -13.25 25.87
CA ASP A 15 9.68 -12.41 25.77
C ASP A 15 9.54 -11.95 24.33
N THR A 16 9.02 -12.84 23.47
CA THR A 16 8.25 -12.39 22.31
C THR A 16 6.98 -11.74 22.86
N LEU A 17 7.13 -10.50 23.33
CA LEU A 17 6.00 -9.64 23.68
C LEU A 17 5.03 -9.73 22.49
N PRO A 18 3.75 -10.05 22.72
CA PRO A 18 2.78 -10.07 21.63
C PRO A 18 2.89 -8.74 20.89
N PRO A 19 2.87 -8.74 19.55
CA PRO A 19 3.11 -7.53 18.77
C PRO A 19 2.19 -6.45 19.32
N LYS A 20 2.80 -5.40 19.88
CA LYS A 20 2.10 -4.34 20.60
C LYS A 20 0.93 -3.90 19.74
N GLU A 21 -0.30 -4.21 20.17
CA GLU A 21 -1.50 -3.82 19.43
C GLU A 21 -1.43 -2.31 19.22
N ARG A 22 -1.12 -1.89 18.00
CA ARG A 22 -1.03 -0.48 17.67
C ARG A 22 -2.47 0.02 17.70
N LYS A 23 -2.86 0.71 18.77
CA LYS A 23 -4.11 1.49 18.82
C LYS A 23 -4.10 2.44 17.62
N GLY A 24 -4.90 2.15 16.61
CA GLY A 24 -4.92 2.92 15.37
C GLY A 24 -5.49 2.17 14.17
N ARG A 25 -5.30 2.74 12.99
CA ARG A 25 -5.97 2.39 11.72
C ARG A 25 -5.95 0.89 11.41
N ASN A 26 -7.08 0.38 10.93
CA ASN A 26 -7.21 -0.99 10.45
C ASN A 26 -6.28 -1.23 9.24
N ASN A 27 -5.31 -2.13 9.41
CA ASN A 27 -4.29 -2.42 8.41
C ASN A 27 -4.91 -2.95 7.11
N THR A 28 -5.97 -3.78 7.19
CA THR A 28 -6.66 -4.32 6.01
C THR A 28 -7.29 -3.22 5.17
N LEU A 29 -7.94 -2.23 5.81
CA LEU A 29 -8.53 -1.09 5.11
C LEU A 29 -7.45 -0.19 4.49
N GLN A 30 -6.32 -0.02 5.18
CA GLN A 30 -5.20 0.74 4.64
C GLN A 30 -4.59 0.06 3.41
N VAL A 31 -4.41 -1.26 3.43
CA VAL A 31 -3.93 -2.03 2.28
C VAL A 31 -4.90 -1.90 1.10
N LYS A 32 -6.20 -2.11 1.32
CA LYS A 32 -7.22 -1.93 0.28
C LYS A 32 -7.22 -0.53 -0.34
N ARG A 33 -7.09 0.52 0.48
CA ARG A 33 -6.98 1.90 0.00
C ARG A 33 -5.74 2.09 -0.87
N ASN A 34 -4.58 1.57 -0.45
CA ASN A 34 -3.35 1.71 -1.22
C ASN A 34 -3.42 0.95 -2.55
N GLU A 35 -3.99 -0.25 -2.56
CA GLU A 35 -4.23 -1.03 -3.78
C GLU A 35 -5.11 -0.26 -4.76
N CYS A 36 -6.23 0.29 -4.27
CA CYS A 36 -7.13 1.13 -5.05
C CYS A 36 -6.44 2.38 -5.62
N LEU A 37 -5.60 3.03 -4.81
CA LEU A 37 -4.80 4.19 -5.23
C LEU A 37 -3.84 3.84 -6.37
N ILE A 38 -3.20 2.66 -6.33
CA ILE A 38 -2.29 2.21 -7.39
C ILE A 38 -3.06 1.88 -8.67
N ASP A 39 -4.21 1.22 -8.55
CA ASP A 39 -5.10 0.96 -9.69
C ASP A 39 -5.54 2.28 -10.35
N ARG A 40 -5.86 3.28 -9.52
CA ARG A 40 -6.25 4.62 -9.98
C ARG A 40 -5.11 5.38 -10.64
N TYR A 41 -3.92 5.32 -10.03
CA TYR A 41 -2.70 5.85 -10.63
C TYR A 41 -2.46 5.24 -12.02
N PHE A 42 -2.56 3.92 -12.13
CA PHE A 42 -2.36 3.22 -13.40
C PHE A 42 -3.39 3.64 -14.44
N PHE A 43 -4.67 3.70 -14.07
CA PHE A 43 -5.74 4.16 -14.95
C PHE A 43 -5.46 5.57 -15.50
N TYR A 44 -5.15 6.54 -14.63
CA TYR A 44 -4.89 7.91 -15.07
C TYR A 44 -3.63 8.02 -15.93
N ALA A 45 -2.53 7.38 -15.52
CA ALA A 45 -1.27 7.47 -16.23
C ALA A 45 -1.29 6.72 -17.58
N LYS A 46 -1.93 5.54 -17.63
CA LYS A 46 -1.84 4.64 -18.80
C LYS A 46 -3.06 4.68 -19.71
N LEU A 47 -4.26 4.67 -19.16
CA LEU A 47 -5.50 4.59 -19.96
C LEU A 47 -5.99 5.98 -20.37
N ILE A 48 -5.85 6.97 -19.49
CA ILE A 48 -6.21 8.36 -19.81
C ILE A 48 -5.03 9.13 -20.41
N GLY A 49 -3.80 8.83 -19.97
CA GLY A 49 -2.58 9.45 -20.50
C GLY A 49 -2.20 10.76 -19.82
N TYR A 50 -2.63 10.98 -18.58
CA TYR A 50 -2.23 12.16 -17.81
C TYR A 50 -0.74 12.11 -17.43
N ASN A 51 -0.11 13.27 -17.39
CA ASN A 51 1.26 13.40 -16.92
C ASN A 51 1.34 13.22 -15.39
N TYR A 52 2.53 12.89 -14.89
CA TYR A 52 2.71 12.55 -13.48
C TYR A 52 2.20 13.61 -12.49
N PRO A 53 2.48 14.92 -12.66
CA PRO A 53 1.94 15.95 -11.77
C PRO A 53 0.40 15.95 -11.74
N LYS A 54 -0.24 15.88 -12.91
CA LYS A 54 -1.71 15.86 -12.98
C LYS A 54 -2.30 14.64 -12.30
N VAL A 55 -1.68 13.47 -12.48
CA VAL A 55 -2.10 12.24 -11.79
C VAL A 55 -2.05 12.42 -10.28
N LEU A 56 -0.98 13.01 -9.75
CA LEU A 56 -0.84 13.23 -8.30
C LEU A 56 -1.90 14.20 -7.76
N GLU A 57 -2.20 15.29 -8.47
CA GLU A 57 -3.28 16.23 -8.09
C GLU A 57 -4.65 15.52 -8.02
N MET A 58 -4.97 14.70 -9.03
CA MET A 58 -6.23 13.95 -9.05
C MET A 58 -6.31 12.98 -7.87
N LEU A 59 -5.23 12.23 -7.63
CA LEU A 59 -5.15 11.26 -6.53
C LEU A 59 -5.20 11.92 -5.14
N GLU A 60 -4.59 13.09 -4.96
CA GLU A 60 -4.68 13.84 -3.71
C GLU A 60 -6.14 14.18 -3.37
N SER A 61 -6.87 14.72 -4.35
CA SER A 61 -8.28 15.10 -4.15
C SER A 61 -9.19 13.89 -3.91
N GLU A 62 -8.94 12.77 -4.58
CA GLU A 62 -9.75 11.55 -4.45
C GLU A 62 -9.50 10.77 -3.15
N PHE A 63 -8.23 10.68 -2.73
CA PHE A 63 -7.84 9.86 -1.59
C PHE A 63 -7.60 10.65 -0.31
N PHE A 64 -7.72 11.98 -0.36
CA PHE A 64 -7.46 12.90 0.75
C PHE A 64 -6.07 12.68 1.34
N LEU A 65 -5.09 12.54 0.46
CA LEU A 65 -3.69 12.31 0.79
C LEU A 65 -2.84 13.45 0.26
N CYS A 66 -1.91 13.94 1.05
CA CYS A 66 -0.94 14.92 0.56
C CYS A 66 -0.18 14.37 -0.65
N ILE A 67 0.05 15.21 -1.66
CA ILE A 67 0.83 14.87 -2.87
C ILE A 67 2.12 14.11 -2.52
N SER A 68 2.84 14.52 -1.48
CA SER A 68 4.10 13.88 -1.06
C SER A 68 3.94 12.47 -0.49
N THR A 69 2.77 12.14 0.05
CA THR A 69 2.48 10.83 0.65
C THR A 69 2.21 9.77 -0.42
N ILE A 70 1.69 10.17 -1.58
CA ILE A 70 1.34 9.26 -2.67
C ILE A 70 2.59 8.51 -3.20
N PRO A 71 3.70 9.19 -3.58
CA PRO A 71 4.94 8.53 -3.97
C PRO A 71 5.48 7.60 -2.89
N GLN A 72 5.47 8.02 -1.62
CA GLN A 72 5.95 7.19 -0.51
C GLN A 72 5.13 5.90 -0.35
N ILE A 73 3.82 5.95 -0.60
CA ILE A 73 2.98 4.75 -0.62
C ILE A 73 3.36 3.87 -1.80
N MET A 74 3.51 4.45 -3.00
CA MET A 74 3.85 3.72 -4.21
C MET A 74 5.24 3.08 -4.16
N GLU A 75 6.19 3.69 -3.46
CA GLU A 75 7.56 3.20 -3.31
C GLU A 75 7.71 1.97 -2.41
N LYS A 76 6.66 1.63 -1.65
CA LYS A 76 6.68 0.40 -0.82
C LYS A 76 6.86 -0.84 -1.71
N PRO A 77 7.68 -1.83 -1.30
CA PRO A 77 7.99 -2.99 -2.13
C PRO A 77 6.77 -3.72 -2.68
N ASP A 78 5.78 -4.01 -1.84
CA ASP A 78 4.55 -4.72 -2.24
C ASP A 78 3.74 -3.93 -3.28
N ASN A 79 3.68 -2.61 -3.11
CA ASN A 79 2.96 -1.70 -4.00
C ASN A 79 3.68 -1.55 -5.35
N GLN A 80 5.01 -1.50 -5.34
CA GLN A 80 5.80 -1.52 -6.57
C GLN A 80 5.64 -2.83 -7.34
N LEU A 81 5.64 -3.97 -6.64
CA LEU A 81 5.39 -5.28 -7.26
C LEU A 81 4.01 -5.34 -7.89
N TYR A 82 2.99 -4.84 -7.19
CA TYR A 82 1.63 -4.76 -7.69
C TYR A 82 1.53 -3.85 -8.94
N LEU A 83 2.15 -2.66 -8.91
CA LEU A 83 2.18 -1.78 -10.08
C LEU A 83 2.91 -2.40 -11.28
N ARG A 84 4.00 -3.15 -11.05
CA ARG A 84 4.69 -3.89 -12.11
C ARG A 84 3.79 -4.96 -12.74
N ARG A 85 3.02 -5.68 -11.91
CA ARG A 85 2.02 -6.64 -12.40
C ARG A 85 0.98 -5.96 -13.29
N LEU A 86 0.41 -4.83 -12.87
CA LEU A 86 -0.52 -4.07 -13.71
C LEU A 86 0.10 -3.65 -15.05
N LYS A 87 1.37 -3.25 -15.06
CA LYS A 87 2.10 -2.92 -16.29
C LYS A 87 2.30 -4.13 -17.22
N MET A 88 2.37 -5.34 -16.69
CA MET A 88 2.46 -6.57 -17.49
C MET A 88 1.09 -7.02 -17.99
N GLU A 89 0.08 -7.02 -17.11
CA GLU A 89 -1.27 -7.49 -17.42
C GLU A 89 -2.05 -6.53 -18.33
N GLN A 90 -1.70 -5.23 -18.31
CA GLN A 90 -2.39 -4.17 -19.06
C GLN A 90 -3.92 -4.26 -18.94
N PRO A 91 -4.47 -4.26 -17.71
CA PRO A 91 -5.91 -4.42 -17.49
C PRO A 91 -6.71 -3.29 -18.16
N THR A 92 -7.88 -3.67 -18.68
CA THR A 92 -8.81 -2.73 -19.31
C THR A 92 -9.63 -1.96 -18.28
N LYS A 93 -10.30 -0.89 -18.70
CA LYS A 93 -11.22 -0.13 -17.85
C LYS A 93 -12.27 -1.01 -17.15
N GLN A 94 -12.84 -2.00 -17.86
CA GLN A 94 -13.85 -2.91 -17.30
C GLN A 94 -13.34 -3.71 -16.10
N HIS A 95 -12.05 -4.06 -16.10
CA HIS A 95 -11.43 -4.73 -14.95
C HIS A 95 -11.53 -3.86 -13.68
N PHE A 96 -11.19 -2.58 -13.80
CA PHE A 96 -11.23 -1.65 -12.69
C PHE A 96 -12.65 -1.33 -12.22
N GLU A 97 -13.60 -1.19 -13.15
CA GLU A 97 -15.03 -1.01 -12.80
C GLU A 97 -15.59 -2.20 -12.02
N LYS A 98 -15.23 -3.42 -12.41
CA LYS A 98 -15.62 -4.64 -11.68
C LYS A 98 -14.99 -4.70 -10.29
N LYS A 99 -13.71 -4.34 -10.17
CA LYS A 99 -12.95 -4.42 -8.92
C LYS A 99 -13.35 -3.34 -7.92
N TRP A 100 -13.57 -2.12 -8.41
CA TRP A 100 -13.87 -0.94 -7.62
C TRP A 100 -15.15 -0.25 -8.13
N PRO A 101 -16.33 -0.85 -7.90
CA PRO A 101 -17.59 -0.38 -8.47
C PRO A 101 -18.06 0.97 -7.89
N HIS A 102 -17.55 1.36 -6.73
CA HIS A 102 -17.85 2.65 -6.09
C HIS A 102 -17.05 3.82 -6.68
N ILE A 103 -16.10 3.55 -7.59
CA ILE A 103 -15.27 4.56 -8.23
C ILE A 103 -15.75 4.79 -9.65
N LYS A 104 -15.81 6.06 -10.07
CA LYS A 104 -16.15 6.42 -11.45
C LYS A 104 -14.91 6.36 -12.33
N TRP A 105 -14.81 5.38 -13.23
CA TRP A 105 -13.67 5.19 -14.13
C TRP A 105 -13.83 5.98 -15.45
N ALA A 106 -13.98 7.30 -15.35
CA ALA A 106 -14.10 8.21 -16.50
C ALA A 106 -12.94 9.22 -16.53
N ALA A 107 -12.72 9.83 -17.69
CA ALA A 107 -11.83 10.97 -17.88
C ALA A 107 -12.50 12.28 -17.42
#